data_AF-A0A1Q9T8D0-F1
#
_entry.id   AF-A0A1Q9T8D0-F1
#
_cell.length_a   1.000
_cell.length_b   1.000
_cell.length_c   1.000
_cell.angle_alpha   90.00
_cell.angle_beta   90.00
_cell.angle_gamma   90.00
#
_symmetry.space_group_name_H-M   'P 1'
#
loop_
_entity.id
_entity.type
_entity.pdbx_description
1 polymer ?
#
loop_
_entity_poly.entity_id
_entity_poly.type
_entity_poly.pdbx_seq_one_letter_code
_entity_poly.pdbx_strand_id
1 'polypeptide(L)'
;MMTTPDGDPAPVLLTKNDRLPNTTAAALGEVDPSNIVILGGDGAVNGDVEAELANYGEVTRVEGTDRYETSANLAMMFGEDVDTVYLASGADAAYADALTGAARAGSETAPVLLTRPDMVPAATAEALATLNPDNVIVLGGEGAVNDVVYTAVQADDRIAGANRYETAVAISQEHEPDVEIVHIALGRDFPDALAGSALAGTQDVPVLLTKPDQLPSATLAELERLSPERVVILGGTNAVSQDVEDRLNEEYPGWVG
;
A
#
# COMPACT_ATOMS: atom_id res chain seq x y z
N MET A 1 -5.53 0.57 -10.89
CA MET A 1 -5.49 -0.92 -10.84
C MET A 1 -4.07 -1.40 -11.07
N MET A 2 -3.45 -2.15 -10.15
CA MET A 2 -2.23 -2.89 -10.48
C MET A 2 -2.61 -4.00 -11.47
N THR A 3 -2.21 -3.83 -12.72
CA THR A 3 -2.41 -4.83 -13.76
C THR A 3 -1.22 -5.77 -13.81
N THR A 4 -1.46 -7.06 -14.03
CA THR A 4 -0.39 -7.96 -14.49
C THR A 4 0.17 -7.46 -15.83
N PRO A 5 1.34 -7.97 -16.30
CA PRO A 5 1.86 -7.66 -17.64
C PRO A 5 0.85 -7.80 -18.79
N ASP A 6 -0.25 -8.50 -18.54
CA ASP A 6 -1.34 -8.86 -19.44
C ASP A 6 -2.61 -8.01 -19.25
N GLY A 7 -2.64 -7.08 -18.30
CA GLY A 7 -3.70 -6.08 -18.14
C GLY A 7 -4.82 -6.43 -17.16
N ASP A 8 -4.79 -7.62 -16.55
CA ASP A 8 -5.86 -8.08 -15.65
C ASP A 8 -5.65 -7.59 -14.21
N PRO A 9 -6.72 -7.20 -13.48
CA PRO A 9 -6.63 -6.83 -12.08
C PRO A 9 -6.22 -8.05 -11.24
N ALA A 10 -5.06 -7.97 -10.59
CA ALA A 10 -4.55 -9.05 -9.76
C ALA A 10 -4.79 -8.80 -8.27
N PRO A 11 -5.36 -9.77 -7.52
CA PRO A 11 -5.39 -9.69 -6.08
C PRO A 11 -3.98 -9.85 -5.51
N VAL A 12 -3.66 -9.10 -4.45
CA VAL A 12 -2.42 -9.31 -3.69
C VAL A 12 -2.64 -10.43 -2.68
N LEU A 13 -1.89 -11.51 -2.83
CA LEU A 13 -1.91 -12.64 -1.92
C LEU A 13 -0.61 -12.72 -1.11
N LEU A 14 -0.73 -13.14 0.15
CA LEU A 14 0.41 -13.28 1.06
C LEU A 14 0.92 -14.72 1.09
N THR A 15 2.24 -14.88 1.19
CA THR A 15 2.89 -16.17 1.42
C THR A 15 3.90 -16.07 2.57
N LYS A 16 4.38 -17.21 3.05
CA LYS A 16 5.55 -17.26 3.93
C LYS A 16 6.79 -17.50 3.09
N ASN A 17 7.96 -17.18 3.65
CA ASN A 17 9.23 -17.41 2.97
C ASN A 17 9.42 -18.87 2.55
N ASP A 18 9.02 -19.81 3.42
CA ASP A 18 9.35 -21.23 3.33
C ASP A 18 8.17 -22.14 2.97
N ARG A 19 6.97 -21.57 2.78
CA ARG A 19 5.76 -22.34 2.42
C ARG A 19 4.64 -21.47 1.88
N LEU A 20 3.86 -22.03 0.95
CA LEU A 20 2.58 -21.46 0.55
C LEU A 20 1.49 -21.81 1.59
N PRO A 21 0.81 -20.83 2.21
CA PRO A 21 -0.32 -21.12 3.09
C PRO A 21 -1.48 -21.78 2.34
N ASN A 22 -2.18 -22.73 2.98
CA ASN A 22 -3.35 -23.38 2.36
C ASN A 22 -4.44 -22.40 1.92
N THR A 23 -4.60 -21.28 2.63
CA THR A 23 -5.54 -20.21 2.26
C THR A 23 -5.14 -19.54 0.96
N THR A 24 -3.84 -19.33 0.75
CA THR A 24 -3.28 -18.76 -0.48
C THR A 24 -3.40 -19.74 -1.63
N ALA A 25 -3.09 -21.01 -1.41
CA ALA A 25 -3.28 -22.08 -2.39
C ALA A 25 -4.74 -22.22 -2.81
N ALA A 26 -5.68 -22.14 -1.86
CA ALA A 26 -7.11 -22.16 -2.16
C ALA A 26 -7.53 -20.94 -3.00
N ALA A 27 -7.08 -19.73 -2.64
CA ALA A 27 -7.36 -18.52 -3.40
C ALA A 27 -6.79 -18.59 -4.83
N LEU A 28 -5.58 -19.11 -5.00
CA LEU A 28 -4.99 -19.35 -6.33
C LEU A 28 -5.82 -20.33 -7.17
N GLY A 29 -6.35 -21.39 -6.54
CA GLY A 29 -7.24 -22.33 -7.21
C GLY A 29 -8.61 -21.76 -7.59
N GLU A 30 -9.09 -20.74 -6.88
CA GLU A 30 -10.33 -20.02 -7.22
C GLU A 30 -10.11 -18.97 -8.30
N VAL A 31 -8.99 -18.24 -8.25
CA VAL A 31 -8.62 -17.21 -9.23
C VAL A 31 -8.21 -17.83 -10.57
N ASP A 32 -7.58 -19.00 -10.55
CA ASP A 32 -7.03 -19.70 -11.73
C ASP A 32 -6.15 -18.79 -12.62
N PRO A 33 -5.09 -18.18 -12.05
CA PRO A 33 -4.34 -17.13 -12.72
C PRO A 33 -3.46 -17.68 -13.85
N SER A 34 -3.45 -16.99 -15.00
CA SER A 34 -2.47 -17.31 -16.05
C SER A 34 -1.05 -16.85 -15.69
N ASN A 35 -0.94 -15.76 -14.92
CA ASN A 35 0.31 -15.14 -14.52
C ASN A 35 0.35 -14.85 -13.01
N ILE A 36 1.51 -15.06 -12.39
CA ILE A 36 1.77 -14.80 -10.98
C ILE A 36 3.03 -13.95 -10.87
N VAL A 37 2.94 -12.82 -10.18
CA VAL A 37 4.09 -11.95 -9.91
C VAL A 37 4.53 -12.11 -8.46
N ILE A 38 5.77 -12.55 -8.25
CA ILE A 38 6.40 -12.57 -6.91
C ILE A 38 7.14 -11.26 -6.70
N LEU A 39 6.87 -10.59 -5.58
CA LEU A 39 7.59 -9.39 -5.16
C LEU A 39 8.64 -9.71 -4.10
N GLY A 40 9.89 -9.38 -4.38
CA GLY A 40 11.04 -9.60 -3.50
C GLY A 40 11.84 -10.85 -3.82
N GLY A 41 13.07 -10.90 -3.30
CA GLY A 41 14.00 -12.01 -3.56
C GLY A 41 13.80 -13.23 -2.67
N ASP A 42 14.74 -14.17 -2.75
CA ASP A 42 14.71 -15.47 -2.06
C ASP A 42 14.59 -15.37 -0.52
N GLY A 43 15.08 -14.27 0.06
CA GLY A 43 14.93 -13.99 1.49
C GLY A 43 13.50 -13.61 1.91
N ALA A 44 12.62 -13.26 0.97
CA ALA A 44 11.21 -12.97 1.19
C ALA A 44 10.31 -14.14 0.77
N VAL A 45 10.56 -14.70 -0.42
CA VAL A 45 9.85 -15.87 -0.97
C VAL A 45 10.90 -16.77 -1.61
N ASN A 46 11.19 -17.92 -1.00
CA ASN A 46 12.28 -18.78 -1.48
C ASN A 46 11.92 -19.54 -2.76
N GLY A 47 12.91 -20.18 -3.38
CA GLY A 47 12.72 -20.97 -4.60
C GLY A 47 11.76 -22.17 -4.47
N ASP A 48 11.57 -22.73 -3.26
CA ASP A 48 10.61 -23.82 -3.06
C ASP A 48 9.16 -23.32 -3.20
N VAL A 49 8.86 -22.14 -2.65
CA VAL A 49 7.55 -21.50 -2.80
C VAL A 49 7.30 -21.06 -4.24
N GLU A 50 8.32 -20.53 -4.93
CA GLU A 50 8.23 -20.20 -6.36
C GLU A 50 7.89 -21.44 -7.20
N ALA A 51 8.55 -22.57 -6.95
CA ALA A 51 8.26 -23.82 -7.62
C ALA A 51 6.84 -24.35 -7.32
N GLU A 52 6.31 -24.09 -6.11
CA GLU A 52 4.93 -24.42 -5.76
C GLU A 52 3.93 -23.53 -6.53
N LEU A 53 4.19 -22.23 -6.63
CA LEU A 53 3.38 -21.26 -7.37
C LEU A 53 3.33 -21.56 -8.87
N ALA A 54 4.41 -22.08 -9.45
CA ALA A 54 4.48 -22.47 -10.86
C ALA A 54 3.50 -23.60 -11.26
N ASN A 55 2.85 -24.26 -10.29
CA ASN A 55 1.77 -25.21 -10.56
C ASN A 55 0.42 -24.52 -10.86
N TYR A 56 0.30 -23.22 -10.57
CA TYR A 56 -0.94 -22.45 -10.74
C TYR A 56 -0.89 -21.52 -11.96
N GLY A 57 0.28 -21.04 -12.38
CA GLY A 57 0.43 -20.13 -13.52
C GLY A 57 1.90 -19.83 -13.86
N GLU A 58 2.14 -19.00 -14.88
CA GLU A 58 3.49 -18.53 -15.23
C GLU A 58 4.00 -17.55 -14.17
N VAL A 59 5.14 -17.87 -13.55
CA VAL A 59 5.70 -17.08 -12.45
C VAL A 59 6.77 -16.14 -12.94
N THR A 60 6.59 -14.85 -12.67
CA THR A 60 7.61 -13.81 -12.86
C THR A 60 8.01 -13.24 -11.50
N ARG A 61 9.31 -13.10 -11.26
CA ARG A 61 9.83 -12.49 -10.03
C ARG A 61 10.32 -11.08 -10.31
N VAL A 62 9.87 -10.14 -9.49
CA VAL A 62 10.38 -8.77 -9.42
C VAL A 62 11.11 -8.62 -8.10
N GLU A 63 12.44 -8.53 -8.17
CA GLU A 63 13.29 -8.43 -6.98
C GLU A 63 14.36 -7.35 -7.15
N GLY A 64 14.95 -6.94 -6.03
CA GLY A 64 16.13 -6.08 -5.97
C GLY A 64 16.98 -6.48 -4.77
N THR A 65 18.21 -5.95 -4.71
CA THR A 65 19.13 -6.20 -3.60
C THR A 65 18.63 -5.64 -2.27
N ASP A 66 17.73 -4.65 -2.33
CA ASP A 66 16.98 -4.13 -1.21
C ASP A 66 15.57 -3.67 -1.62
N ARG A 67 14.83 -3.13 -0.65
CA ARG A 67 13.45 -2.64 -0.85
C ARG A 67 13.36 -1.44 -1.82
N TYR A 68 14.42 -0.65 -1.93
CA TYR A 68 14.44 0.53 -2.80
C TYR A 68 14.57 0.07 -4.25
N GLU A 69 15.50 -0.85 -4.53
CA GLU A 69 15.65 -1.45 -5.85
C GLU A 69 14.43 -2.30 -6.24
N THR A 70 13.86 -3.06 -5.31
CA THR A 70 12.61 -3.81 -5.58
C THR A 70 11.47 -2.87 -5.98
N SER A 71 11.30 -1.73 -5.27
CA SER A 71 10.28 -0.73 -5.63
C SER A 71 10.54 -0.07 -6.98
N ALA A 72 11.81 0.22 -7.30
CA ALA A 72 12.20 0.76 -8.59
C ALA A 72 11.89 -0.21 -9.74
N ASN A 73 12.23 -1.49 -9.57
CA ASN A 73 11.96 -2.53 -10.57
C ASN A 73 10.47 -2.73 -10.79
N LEU A 74 9.66 -2.68 -9.72
CA LEU A 74 8.20 -2.74 -9.83
C LEU A 74 7.63 -1.50 -10.51
N ALA A 75 8.12 -0.30 -10.16
CA ALA A 75 7.66 0.94 -10.76
C ALA A 75 7.95 1.00 -12.26
N MET A 76 9.10 0.51 -12.72
CA MET A 76 9.44 0.47 -14.14
C MET A 76 8.47 -0.38 -14.99
N MET A 77 7.65 -1.25 -14.37
CA MET A 77 6.60 -1.98 -15.08
C MET A 77 5.46 -1.09 -15.58
N PHE A 78 5.33 0.14 -15.07
CA PHE A 78 4.32 1.11 -15.51
C PHE A 78 4.67 1.77 -16.86
N GLY A 79 5.90 1.61 -17.35
CA GLY A 79 6.36 2.20 -18.60
C GLY A 79 6.98 3.60 -18.44
N GLU A 80 7.14 4.31 -19.55
CA GLU A 80 7.66 5.68 -19.60
C GLU A 80 6.50 6.69 -19.68
N ASP A 81 6.77 7.96 -19.39
CA ASP A 81 5.84 9.09 -19.47
C ASP A 81 4.57 8.89 -18.60
N VAL A 82 4.77 8.57 -17.32
CA VAL A 82 3.67 8.38 -16.36
C VAL A 82 3.16 9.73 -15.82
N ASP A 83 1.86 9.86 -15.53
CA ASP A 83 1.31 11.13 -15.04
C ASP A 83 1.83 11.50 -13.63
N THR A 84 1.88 10.52 -12.72
CA THR A 84 2.23 10.73 -11.32
C THR A 84 3.09 9.59 -10.79
N VAL A 85 4.12 9.94 -10.01
CA VAL A 85 4.88 9.01 -9.15
C VAL A 85 4.69 9.40 -7.70
N TYR A 86 4.33 8.44 -6.86
CA TYR A 86 4.32 8.61 -5.42
C TYR A 86 5.66 8.19 -4.82
N LEU A 87 6.28 9.06 -4.04
CA LEU A 87 7.53 8.80 -3.36
C LEU A 87 7.31 8.69 -1.84
N ALA A 88 7.62 7.54 -1.27
CA ALA A 88 7.46 7.29 0.16
C ALA A 88 8.75 6.82 0.83
N SER A 89 8.83 6.95 2.15
CA SER A 89 9.99 6.47 2.89
C SER A 89 9.97 4.94 2.99
N GLY A 90 11.07 4.31 2.57
CA GLY A 90 11.29 2.88 2.78
C GLY A 90 11.83 2.54 4.18
N ALA A 91 12.07 3.52 5.05
CA ALA A 91 12.58 3.29 6.39
C ALA A 91 11.52 2.67 7.32
N ASP A 92 11.92 1.73 8.18
CA ASP A 92 11.00 0.99 9.07
C ASP A 92 10.17 1.91 9.98
N ALA A 93 10.70 3.09 10.35
CA ALA A 93 10.01 4.06 11.20
C ALA A 93 8.86 4.82 10.49
N ALA A 94 8.87 4.86 9.15
CA ALA A 94 8.02 5.71 8.32
C ALA A 94 7.16 4.95 7.30
N TYR A 95 7.16 3.61 7.37
CA TYR A 95 6.46 2.78 6.38
C TYR A 95 4.93 3.00 6.33
N ALA A 96 4.31 3.43 7.43
CA ALA A 96 2.86 3.64 7.47
C ALA A 96 2.37 4.70 6.47
N ASP A 97 3.20 5.70 6.16
CA ASP A 97 2.90 6.72 5.15
C ASP A 97 2.95 6.12 3.74
N ALA A 98 3.87 5.19 3.48
CA ALA A 98 3.94 4.45 2.21
C ALA A 98 2.72 3.57 1.97
N LEU A 99 2.16 2.99 3.03
CA LEU A 99 1.03 2.06 2.95
C LEU A 99 -0.28 2.76 2.57
N THR A 100 -0.60 3.83 3.27
CA THR A 100 -1.81 4.62 3.00
C THR A 100 -1.71 5.30 1.63
N GLY A 101 -0.52 5.78 1.26
CA GLY A 101 -0.31 6.31 -0.08
C GLY A 101 -0.29 5.25 -1.18
N ALA A 102 0.03 3.98 -0.88
CA ALA A 102 -0.06 2.89 -1.86
C ALA A 102 -1.51 2.59 -2.27
N ALA A 103 -2.49 2.77 -1.37
CA ALA A 103 -3.90 2.68 -1.73
C ALA A 103 -4.27 3.75 -2.77
N ARG A 104 -3.86 5.00 -2.53
CA ARG A 104 -4.07 6.10 -3.48
C ARG A 104 -3.36 5.85 -4.82
N ALA A 105 -2.08 5.48 -4.77
CA ALA A 105 -1.32 5.15 -5.96
C ALA A 105 -1.99 4.01 -6.76
N GLY A 106 -2.54 3.01 -6.06
CA GLY A 106 -3.31 1.93 -6.67
C GLY A 106 -4.57 2.39 -7.40
N SER A 107 -5.28 3.39 -6.86
CA SER A 107 -6.52 3.91 -7.48
C SER A 107 -6.24 4.81 -8.68
N GLU A 108 -5.15 5.56 -8.65
CA GLU A 108 -4.69 6.35 -9.79
C GLU A 108 -3.91 5.54 -10.84
N THR A 109 -3.58 4.28 -10.55
CA THR A 109 -2.68 3.48 -11.39
C THR A 109 -1.29 4.13 -11.52
N ALA A 110 -0.81 4.70 -10.41
CA ALA A 110 0.47 5.36 -10.31
C ALA A 110 1.52 4.44 -9.64
N PRO A 111 2.78 4.46 -10.10
CA PRO A 111 3.88 3.78 -9.43
C PRO A 111 4.19 4.39 -8.05
N VAL A 112 4.60 3.54 -7.11
CA VAL A 112 5.18 3.93 -5.82
C VAL A 112 6.67 3.62 -5.79
N LEU A 113 7.47 4.63 -5.51
CA LEU A 113 8.91 4.51 -5.30
C LEU A 113 9.26 4.69 -3.83
N LEU A 114 10.26 3.94 -3.36
CA LEU A 114 10.80 4.11 -2.01
C LEU A 114 12.09 4.93 -2.02
N THR A 115 12.25 5.76 -0.99
CA THR A 115 13.47 6.53 -0.73
C THR A 115 13.94 6.37 0.71
N ARG A 116 15.21 6.70 0.97
CA ARG A 116 15.69 6.89 2.35
C ARG A 116 15.25 8.28 2.83
N PRO A 117 15.17 8.51 4.15
CA PRO A 117 14.73 9.81 4.68
C PRO A 117 15.58 10.99 4.23
N ASP A 118 16.88 10.77 3.98
CA ASP A 118 17.87 11.81 3.74
C ASP A 118 18.64 11.67 2.43
N MET A 119 18.30 10.67 1.60
CA MET A 119 18.98 10.40 0.34
C MET A 119 18.06 9.66 -0.63
N VAL A 120 18.10 10.07 -1.90
CA VAL A 120 17.50 9.30 -3.01
C VAL A 120 18.44 8.14 -3.38
N PRO A 121 18.03 6.86 -3.22
CA PRO A 121 18.81 5.72 -3.69
C PRO A 121 19.02 5.79 -5.21
N ALA A 122 20.14 5.25 -5.69
CA ALA A 122 20.46 5.27 -7.13
C ALA A 122 19.36 4.63 -7.98
N ALA A 123 18.84 3.47 -7.56
CA ALA A 123 17.73 2.79 -8.24
C ALA A 123 16.45 3.65 -8.31
N THR A 124 16.15 4.39 -7.24
CA THR A 124 15.01 5.33 -7.21
C THR A 124 15.20 6.48 -8.19
N ALA A 125 16.41 7.05 -8.25
CA ALA A 125 16.72 8.13 -9.18
C ALA A 125 16.67 7.67 -10.64
N GLU A 126 17.17 6.47 -10.92
CA GLU A 126 17.11 5.84 -12.25
C GLU A 126 15.65 5.56 -12.65
N ALA A 127 14.84 5.01 -11.75
CA ALA A 127 13.42 4.79 -12.01
C ALA A 127 12.69 6.12 -12.31
N LEU A 128 12.90 7.18 -11.53
CA LEU A 128 12.30 8.49 -11.82
C LEU A 128 12.70 9.02 -13.21
N ALA A 129 13.95 8.83 -13.62
CA ALA A 129 14.42 9.26 -14.94
C ALA A 129 13.78 8.46 -16.08
N THR A 130 13.60 7.15 -15.91
CA THR A 130 12.95 6.28 -16.90
C THR A 130 11.45 6.51 -16.98
N LEU A 131 10.79 6.62 -15.82
CA LEU A 131 9.34 6.87 -15.73
C LEU A 131 8.96 8.23 -16.30
N ASN A 132 9.87 9.21 -16.27
CA ASN A 132 9.67 10.57 -16.74
C ASN A 132 8.32 11.18 -16.29
N PRO A 133 8.05 11.27 -14.97
CA PRO A 133 6.74 11.64 -14.49
C PRO A 133 6.42 13.12 -14.68
N ASP A 134 5.16 13.45 -14.94
CA ASP A 134 4.68 14.84 -14.91
C ASP A 134 4.63 15.38 -13.47
N ASN A 135 4.31 14.53 -12.49
CA ASN A 135 4.21 14.90 -11.08
C ASN A 135 4.94 13.91 -10.16
N VAL A 136 5.68 14.43 -9.18
CA VAL A 136 6.25 13.64 -8.08
C VAL A 136 5.63 14.10 -6.76
N ILE A 137 4.83 13.22 -6.14
CA ILE A 137 4.14 13.49 -4.88
C ILE A 137 4.84 12.76 -3.74
N VAL A 138 5.31 13.51 -2.74
CA VAL A 138 5.95 12.94 -1.56
C VAL A 138 4.92 12.59 -0.49
N LEU A 139 4.98 11.36 0.00
CA LEU A 139 4.13 10.85 1.06
C LEU A 139 4.88 10.85 2.39
N GLY A 140 4.31 11.53 3.38
CA GLY A 140 4.87 11.65 4.72
C GLY A 140 5.63 12.95 4.96
N GLY A 141 5.80 13.29 6.24
CA GLY A 141 6.43 14.54 6.66
C GLY A 141 7.96 14.54 6.50
N GLU A 142 8.60 15.65 6.90
CA GLU A 142 10.07 15.83 6.78
C GLU A 142 10.88 14.74 7.52
N GLY A 143 10.33 14.19 8.61
CA GLY A 143 10.96 13.08 9.34
C GLY A 143 10.96 11.74 8.58
N ALA A 144 10.04 11.57 7.62
CA ALA A 144 9.95 10.40 6.75
C ALA A 144 10.76 10.61 5.46
N VAL A 145 10.62 11.78 4.84
CA VAL A 145 11.31 12.21 3.62
C VAL A 145 11.67 13.68 3.79
N ASN A 146 12.95 13.98 4.01
CA ASN A 146 13.39 15.34 4.32
C ASN A 146 13.45 16.25 3.06
N ASP A 147 13.74 17.52 3.30
CA ASP A 147 13.81 18.53 2.24
C ASP A 147 14.94 18.30 1.23
N VAL A 148 16.01 17.59 1.62
CA VAL A 148 17.09 17.22 0.69
C VAL A 148 16.54 16.27 -0.37
N VAL A 149 15.79 15.26 0.03
CA VAL A 149 15.16 14.32 -0.89
C VAL A 149 14.06 15.00 -1.70
N TYR A 150 13.17 15.75 -1.05
CA TYR A 150 12.09 16.50 -1.71
C TYR A 150 12.61 17.38 -2.85
N THR A 151 13.68 18.14 -2.57
CA THR A 151 14.31 19.00 -3.58
C THR A 151 15.03 18.20 -4.66
N ALA A 152 15.73 17.11 -4.28
CA ALA A 152 16.50 16.31 -5.22
C ALA A 152 15.63 15.61 -6.28
N VAL A 153 14.40 15.22 -5.92
CA VAL A 153 13.44 14.61 -6.85
C VAL A 153 12.54 15.65 -7.54
N GLN A 154 12.72 16.94 -7.24
CA GLN A 154 11.88 18.03 -7.74
C GLN A 154 10.39 17.79 -7.46
N ALA A 155 10.06 17.38 -6.23
CA ALA A 155 8.68 17.06 -5.85
C ALA A 155 7.73 18.26 -6.00
N ASP A 156 6.57 18.00 -6.59
CA ASP A 156 5.52 18.96 -6.85
C ASP A 156 4.67 19.23 -5.62
N ASP A 157 4.41 18.19 -4.83
CA ASP A 157 3.62 18.29 -3.62
C ASP A 157 4.06 17.31 -2.52
N ARG A 158 3.58 17.58 -1.30
CA ARG A 158 3.75 16.73 -0.12
C ARG A 158 2.42 16.52 0.59
N ILE A 159 2.02 15.27 0.70
CA ILE A 159 0.87 14.87 1.52
C ILE A 159 1.40 14.33 2.85
N ALA A 160 1.15 15.04 3.94
CA ALA A 160 1.69 14.71 5.27
C ALA A 160 0.82 15.24 6.43
N GLY A 161 0.80 14.50 7.53
CA GLY A 161 0.30 14.96 8.83
C GLY A 161 1.39 14.96 9.90
N ALA A 162 1.05 15.37 11.14
CA ALA A 162 2.04 15.41 12.23
C ALA A 162 2.46 14.00 12.71
N ASN A 163 1.71 12.97 12.32
CA ASN A 163 1.98 11.57 12.58
C ASN A 163 1.27 10.69 11.51
N ARG A 164 1.55 9.39 11.50
CA ARG A 164 0.99 8.43 10.54
C ARG A 164 -0.55 8.45 10.42
N TYR A 165 -1.26 8.72 11.52
CA TYR A 165 -2.73 8.76 11.51
C TYR A 165 -3.20 10.02 10.79
N GLU A 166 -2.56 11.15 11.04
CA GLU A 166 -2.86 12.41 10.35
C GLU A 166 -2.39 12.39 8.89
N THR A 167 -1.30 11.69 8.55
CA THR A 167 -0.92 11.48 7.15
C THR A 167 -1.98 10.65 6.41
N ALA A 168 -2.50 9.58 7.04
CA ALA A 168 -3.60 8.80 6.46
C ALA A 168 -4.84 9.66 6.20
N VAL A 169 -5.18 10.55 7.14
CA VAL A 169 -6.26 11.54 6.99
C VAL A 169 -5.97 12.53 5.87
N ALA A 170 -4.74 13.03 5.75
CA ALA A 170 -4.37 13.93 4.66
C ALA A 170 -4.51 13.25 3.28
N ILE A 171 -4.15 11.96 3.18
CA ILE A 171 -4.33 11.18 1.94
C ILE A 171 -5.81 10.93 1.66
N SER A 172 -6.63 10.65 2.68
CA SER A 172 -8.07 10.41 2.48
C SER A 172 -8.85 11.68 2.10
N GLN A 173 -8.29 12.87 2.34
CA GLN A 173 -8.88 14.15 1.94
C GLN A 173 -8.91 14.36 0.41
N GLU A 174 -8.18 13.54 -0.35
CA GLU A 174 -8.31 13.46 -1.81
C GLU A 174 -9.59 12.73 -2.25
N HIS A 175 -10.33 12.10 -1.33
CA HIS A 175 -11.66 11.55 -1.58
C HIS A 175 -12.75 12.55 -1.13
N GLU A 176 -13.75 12.70 -2.00
CA GLU A 176 -14.98 13.44 -1.69
C GLU A 176 -15.73 12.80 -0.50
N PRO A 177 -16.54 13.58 0.23
CA PRO A 177 -17.46 13.04 1.25
C PRO A 177 -18.48 12.03 0.71
N ASP A 178 -19.20 11.37 1.62
CA ASP A 178 -20.27 10.40 1.36
C ASP A 178 -19.78 9.16 0.59
N VAL A 179 -18.63 8.61 0.99
CA VAL A 179 -18.05 7.40 0.38
C VAL A 179 -18.85 6.15 0.76
N GLU A 180 -18.89 5.14 -0.10
CA GLU A 180 -19.58 3.89 0.23
C GLU A 180 -18.83 3.13 1.34
N ILE A 181 -17.50 3.07 1.26
CA ILE A 181 -16.66 2.23 2.12
C ILE A 181 -15.42 3.01 2.56
N VAL A 182 -15.05 2.87 3.83
CA VAL A 182 -13.72 3.22 4.36
C VAL A 182 -13.03 1.97 4.89
N HIS A 183 -11.77 1.80 4.54
CA HIS A 183 -10.92 0.75 5.11
C HIS A 183 -10.13 1.30 6.31
N ILE A 184 -10.13 0.57 7.42
CA ILE A 184 -9.34 0.91 8.61
C ILE A 184 -8.30 -0.18 8.84
N ALA A 185 -7.03 0.20 8.81
CA ALA A 185 -5.91 -0.71 9.10
C ALA A 185 -5.21 -0.33 10.40
N LEU A 186 -4.50 -1.29 10.97
CA LEU A 186 -3.59 -1.01 12.08
C LEU A 186 -2.41 -0.16 11.63
N GLY A 187 -2.14 0.93 12.35
CA GLY A 187 -0.96 1.75 12.10
C GLY A 187 0.38 1.10 12.50
N ARG A 188 0.40 -0.14 13.01
CA ARG A 188 1.61 -0.81 13.55
C ARG A 188 1.94 -2.19 12.97
N ASP A 189 0.94 -2.97 12.53
CA ASP A 189 1.13 -4.35 12.07
C ASP A 189 0.79 -4.43 10.57
N PHE A 190 1.78 -4.91 9.82
CA PHE A 190 2.05 -4.55 8.43
C PHE A 190 1.46 -5.48 7.37
N PRO A 191 1.45 -6.82 7.53
CA PRO A 191 1.06 -7.72 6.43
C PRO A 191 -0.41 -7.55 6.01
N ASP A 192 -1.32 -7.43 6.97
CA ASP A 192 -2.76 -7.31 6.73
C ASP A 192 -3.11 -5.95 6.11
N ALA A 193 -2.42 -4.90 6.56
CA ALA A 193 -2.59 -3.55 6.05
C ALA A 193 -2.11 -3.43 4.59
N LEU A 194 -1.07 -4.16 4.18
CA LEU A 194 -0.54 -4.13 2.81
C LEU A 194 -1.52 -4.77 1.81
N ALA A 195 -2.00 -5.98 2.13
CA ALA A 195 -3.01 -6.67 1.32
C ALA A 195 -4.31 -5.84 1.23
N GLY A 196 -4.73 -5.26 2.36
CA GLY A 196 -5.90 -4.40 2.41
C GLY A 196 -5.74 -3.04 1.70
N SER A 197 -4.52 -2.49 1.61
CA SER A 197 -4.26 -1.26 0.83
C SER A 197 -4.26 -1.52 -0.66
N ALA A 198 -3.77 -2.67 -1.11
CA ALA A 198 -3.90 -3.08 -2.51
C ALA A 198 -5.38 -3.24 -2.90
N LEU A 199 -6.18 -3.90 -2.04
CA LEU A 199 -7.63 -3.98 -2.23
C LEU A 199 -8.26 -2.58 -2.26
N ALA A 200 -7.90 -1.71 -1.31
CA ALA A 200 -8.41 -0.35 -1.24
C ALA A 200 -8.13 0.45 -2.52
N GLY A 201 -6.92 0.33 -3.07
CA GLY A 201 -6.56 0.97 -4.35
C GLY A 201 -7.35 0.42 -5.53
N THR A 202 -7.70 -0.87 -5.55
CA THR A 202 -8.59 -1.41 -6.61
C THR A 202 -10.03 -0.94 -6.49
N GLN A 203 -10.51 -0.67 -5.28
CA GLN A 203 -11.87 -0.20 -5.01
C GLN A 203 -11.98 1.33 -5.05
N ASP A 204 -10.86 2.05 -5.13
CA ASP A 204 -10.78 3.51 -4.97
C ASP A 204 -11.43 4.00 -3.66
N VAL A 205 -11.11 3.30 -2.56
CA VAL A 205 -11.63 3.61 -1.22
C VAL A 205 -10.54 4.18 -0.30
N PRO A 206 -10.88 5.15 0.55
CA PRO A 206 -9.94 5.72 1.51
C PRO A 206 -9.48 4.68 2.54
N VAL A 207 -8.19 4.73 2.89
CA VAL A 207 -7.58 3.94 3.96
C VAL A 207 -7.20 4.84 5.12
N LEU A 208 -7.80 4.59 6.27
CA LEU A 208 -7.46 5.25 7.53
C LEU A 208 -6.71 4.29 8.46
N LEU A 209 -5.97 4.87 9.41
CA LEU A 209 -5.19 4.12 10.40
C LEU A 209 -5.78 4.24 11.80
N THR A 210 -5.72 3.16 12.57
CA THR A 210 -6.08 3.12 13.99
C THR A 210 -4.94 2.60 14.87
N LYS A 211 -4.99 2.91 16.18
CA LYS A 211 -4.21 2.20 17.18
C LYS A 211 -4.96 0.91 17.57
N PRO A 212 -4.28 -0.05 18.21
CA PRO A 212 -4.89 -1.33 18.59
C PRO A 212 -6.05 -1.18 19.56
N ASP A 213 -5.89 -0.30 20.54
CA ASP A 213 -6.78 -0.13 21.67
C ASP A 213 -7.51 1.22 21.64
N GLN A 214 -7.32 2.02 20.59
CA GLN A 214 -7.86 3.37 20.51
C GLN A 214 -7.98 3.86 19.06
N LEU A 215 -9.16 4.33 18.69
CA LEU A 215 -9.34 5.12 17.48
C LEU A 215 -8.78 6.55 17.71
N PRO A 216 -7.78 7.00 16.94
CA PRO A 216 -7.26 8.37 17.05
C PRO A 216 -8.35 9.40 16.75
N SER A 217 -8.31 10.56 17.42
CA SER A 217 -9.30 11.62 17.19
C SER A 217 -9.28 12.16 15.76
N ALA A 218 -8.11 12.19 15.12
CA ALA A 218 -7.98 12.58 13.71
C ALA A 218 -8.73 11.59 12.79
N THR A 219 -8.54 10.29 13.02
CA THR A 219 -9.25 9.23 12.29
C THR A 219 -10.76 9.33 12.47
N LEU A 220 -11.22 9.59 13.69
CA LEU A 220 -12.65 9.73 13.96
C LEU A 220 -13.25 10.95 13.24
N ALA A 221 -12.62 12.11 13.35
CA ALA A 221 -13.08 13.32 12.68
C ALA A 221 -13.13 13.14 11.15
N GLU A 222 -12.20 12.36 10.61
CA GLU A 222 -12.17 12.06 9.18
C GLU A 222 -13.26 11.07 8.76
N LEU A 223 -13.60 10.07 9.59
CA LEU A 223 -14.78 9.22 9.36
C LEU A 223 -16.07 10.05 9.36
N GLU A 224 -16.20 11.02 10.27
CA GLU A 224 -17.33 11.94 10.30
C GLU A 224 -17.41 12.78 9.01
N ARG A 225 -16.26 13.23 8.47
CA ARG A 225 -16.19 13.98 7.20
C ARG A 225 -16.55 13.11 6.00
N LEU A 226 -15.97 11.91 5.94
CA LEU A 226 -16.17 10.96 4.83
C LEU A 226 -17.59 10.37 4.83
N SER A 227 -18.25 10.35 5.98
CA SER A 227 -19.60 9.82 6.19
C SER A 227 -19.83 8.46 5.49
N PRO A 228 -19.00 7.43 5.79
CA PRO A 228 -19.08 6.19 5.05
C PRO A 228 -20.37 5.42 5.34
N GLU A 229 -20.93 4.76 4.31
CA GLU A 229 -22.02 3.81 4.53
C GLU A 229 -21.53 2.59 5.35
N ARG A 230 -20.27 2.18 5.12
CA ARG A 230 -19.65 1.03 5.78
C ARG A 230 -18.17 1.24 6.10
N VAL A 231 -17.73 0.63 7.20
CA VAL A 231 -16.32 0.56 7.60
C VAL A 231 -15.86 -0.90 7.58
N VAL A 232 -14.73 -1.16 6.92
CA VAL A 232 -14.08 -2.48 6.89
C VAL A 232 -12.77 -2.41 7.64
N ILE A 233 -12.57 -3.30 8.61
CA ILE A 233 -11.32 -3.38 9.36
C ILE A 233 -10.39 -4.39 8.67
N LEU A 234 -9.21 -3.92 8.29
CA LEU A 234 -8.16 -4.71 7.65
C LEU A 234 -7.24 -5.29 8.73
N GLY A 235 -7.43 -6.59 9.01
CA GLY A 235 -6.65 -7.37 9.96
C GLY A 235 -7.53 -8.15 10.92
N GLY A 236 -7.04 -9.29 11.43
CA GLY A 236 -7.82 -10.12 12.35
C GLY A 236 -8.11 -9.43 13.70
N THR A 237 -9.03 -9.95 14.51
CA THR A 237 -9.41 -9.39 15.83
C THR A 237 -8.28 -9.30 16.86
N ASN A 238 -7.09 -9.88 16.58
CA ASN A 238 -5.87 -9.67 17.37
C ASN A 238 -5.18 -8.33 17.07
N ALA A 239 -5.52 -7.71 15.95
CA ALA A 239 -4.96 -6.46 15.45
C ALA A 239 -5.65 -5.26 16.13
N VAL A 240 -6.98 -5.20 16.02
CA VAL A 240 -7.83 -4.13 16.57
C VAL A 240 -8.65 -4.69 17.73
N SER A 241 -8.68 -3.99 18.87
CA SER A 241 -9.41 -4.44 20.05
C SER A 241 -10.92 -4.43 19.80
N GLN A 242 -11.63 -5.30 20.53
CA GLN A 242 -13.09 -5.34 20.52
C GLN A 242 -13.68 -3.96 20.85
N ASP A 243 -13.06 -3.19 21.76
CA ASP A 243 -13.54 -1.85 22.11
C ASP A 243 -13.53 -0.86 20.93
N VAL A 244 -12.53 -0.97 20.04
CA VAL A 244 -12.48 -0.13 18.82
C VAL A 244 -13.49 -0.63 17.79
N GLU A 245 -13.63 -1.94 17.64
CA GLU A 245 -14.61 -2.56 16.74
C GLU A 245 -16.05 -2.23 17.16
N ASP A 246 -16.38 -2.39 18.44
CA ASP A 246 -17.69 -2.08 19.00
C ASP A 246 -18.04 -0.61 18.79
N ARG A 247 -17.07 0.30 19.02
CA ARG A 247 -17.25 1.73 18.77
C ARG A 247 -17.55 2.03 17.30
N LEU A 248 -16.81 1.41 16.37
CA LEU A 248 -17.05 1.59 14.94
C LEU A 248 -18.41 1.02 14.53
N ASN A 249 -18.82 -0.11 15.11
CA ASN A 249 -20.11 -0.75 14.84
C ASN A 249 -21.30 0.03 15.41
N GLU A 250 -21.14 0.71 16.55
CA GLU A 250 -22.16 1.61 17.10
C GLU A 250 -22.41 2.81 16.19
N GLU A 251 -21.35 3.36 15.59
CA GLU A 251 -21.42 4.56 14.73
C GLU A 251 -21.75 4.22 13.26
N TYR A 252 -21.27 3.07 12.74
CA TYR A 252 -21.39 2.66 11.33
C TYR A 252 -21.85 1.19 11.21
N PRO A 253 -23.15 0.89 11.37
CA PRO A 253 -23.68 -0.48 11.42
C PRO A 253 -23.68 -1.15 10.04
N GLY A 254 -22.55 -1.73 9.63
CA GLY A 254 -22.43 -2.42 8.35
C GLY A 254 -21.21 -3.35 8.20
N TRP A 255 -20.64 -3.81 9.31
CA TRP A 255 -19.46 -4.69 9.29
C TRP A 255 -19.72 -6.03 8.59
N VAL A 256 -18.77 -6.45 7.75
CA VAL A 256 -18.56 -7.82 7.31
C VAL A 256 -17.06 -8.07 7.38
N GLY A 257 -16.63 -8.91 8.32
CA GLY A 257 -15.25 -9.39 8.43
C GLY A 257 -14.95 -10.58 7.53
#